data_AF-A0A5M9JYW6-F1
#
_entry.id   AF-A0A5M9JYW6-F1
#
_cell.length_a   1.000
_cell.length_b   1.000
_cell.length_c   1.000
_cell.angle_alpha   90.00
_cell.angle_beta   90.00
_cell.angle_gamma   90.00
#
_symmetry.space_group_name_H-M   'P 1'
#
loop_
_entity.id
_entity.type
_entity.pdbx_description
1 polymer ?
#
loop_
_entity_poly.entity_id
_entity_poly.type
_entity_poly.pdbx_seq_one_letter_code
_entity_poly.pdbx_strand_id
1 'polypeptide(L)' 'MCRQTSCPTCQKQTWVGCGLHLPSVFSSISADQRCTCVPKFEKDGVDYPPKVGTGRAQDSGEEGDIVIHDLKRDT' A
#
# COMPACT_ATOMS: atom_id res chain seq x y z
N MET A 1 11.64 -5.45 18.33
CA MET A 1 11.46 -6.43 17.23
C MET A 1 10.60 -5.81 16.14
N CYS A 2 10.92 -6.07 14.86
CA CYS A 2 10.04 -5.61 13.78
C CYS A 2 8.83 -6.55 13.66
N ARG A 3 7.65 -5.99 13.45
CA ARG A 3 6.42 -6.76 13.28
C ARG A 3 5.49 -6.09 12.28
N GLN A 4 4.64 -6.90 11.66
CA GLN A 4 3.52 -6.41 10.86
C GLN A 4 2.46 -5.75 11.74
N THR A 5 1.84 -4.69 11.23
CA THR A 5 0.76 -3.95 11.89
C THR A 5 -0.10 -3.27 10.83
N SER A 6 -1.35 -2.97 11.13
CA SER A 6 -2.21 -2.23 10.19
C SER A 6 -1.84 -0.75 10.17
N CYS A 7 -1.86 -0.15 8.97
CA CYS A 7 -1.63 1.27 8.78
C CYS A 7 -2.88 2.06 9.17
N PRO A 8 -2.82 3.05 10.07
CA PRO A 8 -3.99 3.85 10.44
C PRO A 8 -4.47 4.77 9.30
N THR A 9 -3.67 4.94 8.24
CA THR A 9 -3.94 5.87 7.14
C THR A 9 -4.67 5.18 5.98
N CYS A 10 -4.13 4.08 5.47
CA CYS A 10 -4.73 3.35 4.33
C CYS A 10 -5.33 1.99 4.72
N GLN A 11 -5.30 1.62 6.01
CA GLN A 11 -5.86 0.37 6.55
C GLN A 11 -5.21 -0.93 6.04
N LYS A 12 -4.24 -0.85 5.12
CA LYS A 12 -3.42 -1.97 4.64
C LYS A 12 -2.29 -2.33 5.62
N GLN A 13 -1.62 -3.46 5.40
CA GLN A 13 -0.54 -3.94 6.26
C GLN A 13 0.77 -3.19 6.05
N THR A 14 1.29 -2.65 7.15
CA THR A 14 2.59 -2.02 7.27
C THR A 14 3.41 -2.69 8.37
N TRP A 15 4.51 -2.06 8.80
CA TRP A 15 5.42 -2.55 9.81
C TRP A 15 5.74 -1.48 10.86
N VAL A 16 6.22 -1.95 12.01
CA VAL A 16 6.80 -1.14 13.07
C VAL A 16 8.10 -1.78 13.54
N GLY A 17 9.10 -0.98 13.92
CA GLY A 17 10.39 -1.46 14.40
C GLY A 17 11.57 -0.66 13.84
N CYS A 18 12.73 -1.32 13.72
CA CYS A 18 13.99 -0.75 13.24
C CYS A 18 14.25 -0.90 11.73
N GLY A 19 13.41 -1.64 10.99
CA GLY A 19 13.54 -1.81 9.54
C GLY A 19 14.56 -2.86 9.08
N LEU A 20 15.23 -3.56 10.01
CA LEU A 20 16.22 -4.59 9.67
C LEU A 20 15.62 -5.96 9.33
N HIS A 21 14.35 -6.20 9.67
CA HIS A 21 13.70 -7.50 9.50
C HIS A 21 12.49 -7.43 8.53
N LEU A 22 12.49 -6.45 7.62
CA LEU A 22 11.40 -6.26 6.66
C LEU A 22 11.15 -7.48 5.76
N PRO A 23 12.16 -8.19 5.24
CA PRO A 23 11.92 -9.39 4.44
C PRO A 23 11.10 -10.44 5.19
N SER A 24 11.42 -10.66 6.47
CA SER A 24 10.69 -11.60 7.33
C SER A 24 9.28 -11.13 7.65
N VAL A 25 9.10 -9.83 7.92
CA VAL A 25 7.78 -9.23 8.20
C VAL A 25 6.86 -9.32 6.97
N PHE A 26 7.41 -9.11 5.77
CA PHE A 26 6.65 -9.07 4.52
C PHE A 26 6.58 -10.41 3.78
N SER A 27 7.22 -11.46 4.30
CA SER A 27 7.17 -12.82 3.74
C SER A 27 5.74 -13.37 3.67
N SER A 28 4.94 -13.12 4.71
CA SER A 28 3.55 -13.59 4.80
C SER A 28 2.51 -12.60 4.27
N ILE A 29 2.94 -11.46 3.71
CA ILE A 29 2.06 -10.36 3.27
C ILE A 29 2.19 -10.18 1.76
N SER A 30 1.13 -10.54 1.04
CA SER A 30 0.98 -10.32 -0.41
C SER A 30 1.05 -8.83 -0.77
N ALA A 31 1.58 -8.50 -1.94
CA ALA A 31 1.80 -7.12 -2.38
C ALA A 31 0.54 -6.24 -2.32
N ASP A 32 -0.63 -6.77 -2.68
CA ASP A 32 -1.92 -6.08 -2.63
C ASP A 32 -2.30 -5.60 -1.21
N GLN A 33 -1.95 -6.40 -0.20
CA GLN A 33 -2.24 -6.15 1.20
C GLN A 33 -1.21 -5.22 1.85
N ARG A 34 -0.13 -4.85 1.14
CA ARG A 34 0.91 -3.95 1.67
C ARG A 34 0.45 -2.51 1.60
N CYS A 35 0.85 -1.74 2.59
CA CYS A 35 0.63 -0.30 2.64
C CYS A 35 1.19 0.40 1.40
N THR A 36 0.36 1.26 0.80
CA THR A 36 0.69 2.08 -0.38
C THR A 36 0.95 3.54 0.00
N CYS A 37 1.26 3.83 1.26
CA CYS A 37 1.56 5.19 1.69
C CYS A 37 2.96 5.63 1.23
N VAL A 38 3.18 6.95 1.13
CA VAL A 38 4.47 7.59 0.83
C VAL A 38 5.01 8.41 2.00
N PRO A 39 6.34 8.60 2.11
CA PRO A 39 7.38 8.02 1.25
C PRO A 39 7.63 6.55 1.59
N LYS A 40 8.11 5.79 0.61
CA LYS A 40 8.48 4.41 0.83
C LYS A 40 9.89 4.31 1.45
N PHE A 41 10.17 3.18 2.07
CA PHE A 41 11.40 2.92 2.79
C PHE A 41 12.27 1.95 1.99
N GLU A 42 13.33 2.47 1.38
CA GLU A 42 14.30 1.65 0.64
C GLU A 42 15.25 0.93 1.60
N LYS A 43 15.39 -0.38 1.42
CA LYS A 43 16.37 -1.21 2.09
C LYS A 43 16.96 -2.19 1.09
N ASP A 44 18.27 -2.13 0.88
CA ASP A 44 18.97 -3.07 -0.02
C ASP A 44 18.48 -3.00 -1.48
N GLY A 45 18.04 -1.82 -1.93
CA GLY A 45 17.40 -1.65 -3.25
C GLY A 45 15.99 -2.23 -3.34
N VAL A 46 15.42 -2.70 -2.21
CA VAL A 46 14.02 -3.13 -2.11
C VAL A 46 13.22 -2.05 -1.41
N ASP A 47 12.13 -1.67 -2.05
CA ASP A 47 11.27 -0.59 -1.64
C ASP A 47 10.09 -1.13 -0.82
N TYR A 48 10.07 -0.79 0.47
CA TYR A 48 9.06 -1.24 1.44
C TYR A 48 8.09 -0.10 1.78
N PRO A 49 6.86 -0.41 2.25
CA PRO A 49 5.98 0.62 2.79
C PRO A 49 6.63 1.43 3.92
N PRO A 50 6.18 2.66 4.17
CA PRO A 50 6.63 3.46 5.30
C PRO A 50 6.31 2.78 6.62
N LYS A 51 7.15 3.02 7.63
CA LYS A 51 6.85 2.66 9.02
C LYS A 51 5.51 3.28 9.44
N VAL A 52 4.78 2.59 10.31
CA VAL A 52 3.56 3.14 10.92
C VAL A 52 3.80 4.57 11.44
N GLY A 53 2.92 5.50 11.06
CA GLY A 53 2.97 6.91 11.44
C GLY A 53 3.92 7.81 10.64
N THR A 54 4.72 7.28 9.71
CA THR A 54 5.61 8.10 8.87
C THR A 54 5.10 8.27 7.44
N GLY A 55 4.14 7.45 7.03
CA GLY A 55 3.53 7.50 5.70
C GLY A 55 2.29 8.40 5.63
N ARG A 56 2.03 8.93 4.44
CA ARG A 56 0.80 9.61 4.03
C ARG A 56 0.10 8.77 2.97
N ALA A 57 -1.23 8.73 2.98
CA ALA A 57 -2.01 8.04 1.97
C ALA A 57 -1.60 8.57 0.59
N GLN A 58 -1.13 7.67 -0.28
CA GLN A 58 -1.24 7.92 -1.70
C GLN A 58 -2.69 7.63 -2.03
N ASP A 59 -3.39 8.63 -2.53
CA ASP A 59 -4.71 8.48 -3.12
C ASP A 59 -4.63 7.32 -4.12
N SER A 60 -5.12 6.15 -3.70
CA SER A 60 -5.31 5.03 -4.61
C SER A 60 -6.55 5.43 -5.36
N GLY A 61 -6.35 6.19 -6.42
CA GLY A 61 -7.39 6.76 -7.25
C GLY A 61 -8.52 5.76 -7.37
N GLU A 62 -9.69 6.20 -6.97
CA GLU A 62 -10.96 5.53 -7.20
C GLU A 62 -10.99 5.23 -8.70
N GLU A 63 -10.68 4.00 -9.10
CA GLU A 63 -10.97 3.50 -10.44
C GLU A 63 -12.49 3.35 -10.45
N GLY A 64 -13.15 4.48 -10.65
CA GLY A 64 -14.58 4.65 -10.70
C GLY A 64 -15.18 3.69 -11.70
N ASP A 65 -15.81 2.66 -11.15
CA ASP A 65 -17.10 2.15 -11.56
C ASP A 65 -17.94 3.27 -12.21
N ILE A 66 -18.04 3.31 -13.53
CA ILE A 66 -19.21 2.82 -14.29
C ILE A 66 -19.00 2.98 -15.80
N VAL A 67 -19.31 1.90 -16.51
CA VAL A 67 -19.55 1.85 -17.96
C VAL A 67 -20.95 2.45 -18.25
N ILE A 68 -21.21 2.79 -19.52
CA ILE A 68 -22.49 3.11 -20.19
C ILE A 68 -23.12 4.51 -20.05
N HIS A 69 -22.77 5.41 -20.99
CA HIS A 69 -23.67 6.27 -21.81
C HIS A 69 -22.83 6.67 -23.04
N ASP A 70 -22.98 6.08 -24.22
CA ASP A 70 -24.05 6.42 -25.15
C ASP A 70 -24.06 5.38 -26.29
N LEU A 71 -24.94 4.38 -26.15
CA LEU A 71 -25.46 3.60 -27.26
C LEU A 71 -26.41 4.50 -28.07
N LYS A 72 -25.87 5.26 -29.02
CA LYS A 72 -26.64 5.89 -30.10
C LYS A 72 -25.94 5.49 -31.41
N ARG A 73 -26.08 4.26 -31.92
CA ARG A 73 -27.27 3.56 -32.40
C ARG A 73 -28.25 4.49 -33.15
N ASP A 74 -28.17 4.35 -34.47
CA ASP A 74 -29.19 4.68 -35.49
C ASP A 74 -29.53 6.16 -35.71
N THR A 75 -28.84 6.79 -36.67
CA THR A 75 -29.42 7.43 -37.87
C THR A 75 -28.31 7.66 -38.90
#